data_AF-A0A934H9A1-F1
#
_entry.id   AF-A0A934H9A1-F1
#
_cell.length_a   1.000
_cell.length_b   1.000
_cell.length_c   1.000
_cell.angle_alpha   90.00
_cell.angle_beta   90.00
_cell.angle_gamma   90.00
#
_symmetry.space_group_name_H-M   'P 1'
#
loop_
_entity.id
_entity.type
_entity.pdbx_description
1 polymer ?
#
loop_
_entity_poly.entity_id
_entity_poly.type
_entity_poly.pdbx_seq_one_letter_code
_entity_poly.pdbx_strand_id
1 'polypeptide(L)'
;GEIIEGRTVIVATGSTPTNPATEGFDSKGVITTDEALALEEAPARLLILGGGPIGVEFAAIFHGVGSRVTLLEPGPQILPGEDHEVGQRVRQSLRDRGIDVLIKTAPTSIRQQEGEELVVSLGGRSGEVSVDKVLTTGRAPCLVDLGLTEVGVRLAGGAIVVDDGMRTNVPGLFAIGDATGGQMLSHLASVQGLVAAENAMGRARRMDYRAVPRCLHTDPEVGCVGLTEAQAEEQGYQFKTSTIPFTLSARATTLGELEGAVKIVAEARYGKILGVHIIGPQATELIGEAALAIQLEATAEDLAYAIRAHPTLAESQVEAARDILGQAIYLPKW
;
A
#
# COMPACT_ATOMS: atom_id res chain seq x y z
N GLY A 1 -23.94 -31.34 3.14
CA GLY A 1 -23.84 -30.49 1.94
C GLY A 1 -24.02 -31.35 0.71
N GLU A 2 -24.23 -30.71 -0.43
CA GLU A 2 -24.13 -31.31 -1.77
C GLU A 2 -22.65 -31.44 -2.16
N ILE A 3 -22.28 -32.51 -2.87
CA ILE A 3 -20.91 -32.71 -3.39
C ILE A 3 -20.89 -32.26 -4.85
N ILE A 4 -19.98 -31.33 -5.18
CA ILE A 4 -19.76 -30.86 -6.54
C ILE A 4 -18.39 -31.34 -7.00
N GLU A 5 -18.33 -31.98 -8.17
CA GLU A 5 -17.10 -32.44 -8.79
C GLU A 5 -16.58 -31.42 -9.81
N GLY A 6 -15.28 -31.09 -9.72
CA GLY A 6 -14.62 -30.19 -10.64
C GLY A 6 -13.24 -30.69 -11.02
N ARG A 7 -12.88 -30.63 -12.31
CA ARG A 7 -11.52 -30.95 -12.78
C ARG A 7 -10.48 -30.00 -12.18
N THR A 8 -10.89 -28.77 -11.88
CA THR A 8 -10.02 -27.73 -11.34
C THR A 8 -10.79 -26.87 -10.34
N VAL A 9 -10.12 -26.50 -9.26
CA VAL A 9 -10.64 -25.62 -8.20
C VAL A 9 -9.68 -24.45 -8.03
N ILE A 10 -10.23 -23.23 -7.89
CA ILE A 10 -9.47 -22.02 -7.60
C ILE A 10 -9.95 -21.48 -6.25
N VAL A 11 -9.05 -21.44 -5.27
CA VAL A 11 -9.33 -20.89 -3.93
C VAL A 11 -9.13 -19.38 -3.95
N ALA A 12 -10.19 -18.64 -3.65
CA ALA A 12 -10.20 -17.17 -3.67
C ALA A 12 -10.95 -16.61 -2.45
N THR A 13 -10.68 -17.17 -1.26
CA THR A 13 -11.42 -16.88 -0.02
C THR A 13 -11.05 -15.55 0.63
N GLY A 14 -10.07 -14.83 0.08
CA GLY A 14 -9.69 -13.49 0.53
C GLY A 14 -9.04 -13.49 1.91
N SER A 15 -9.27 -12.40 2.64
CA SER A 15 -8.72 -12.15 3.98
C SER A 15 -9.78 -11.61 4.93
N THR A 16 -9.51 -11.68 6.23
CA THR A 16 -10.33 -11.09 7.30
C THR A 16 -9.51 -10.13 8.15
N PRO A 17 -10.13 -9.12 8.77
CA PRO A 17 -9.46 -8.30 9.79
C PRO A 17 -8.90 -9.15 10.94
N THR A 18 -7.83 -8.68 11.55
CA THR A 18 -7.20 -9.36 12.70
C THR A 18 -6.81 -8.39 13.79
N ASN A 19 -6.99 -8.81 15.04
CA ASN A 19 -6.48 -8.11 16.20
C ASN A 19 -5.16 -8.74 16.68
N PRO A 20 -4.22 -7.94 17.20
CA PRO A 20 -3.08 -8.44 17.96
C PRO A 20 -3.51 -9.35 19.11
N ALA A 21 -2.78 -10.45 19.30
CA ALA A 21 -2.96 -11.37 20.42
C ALA A 21 -2.28 -10.83 21.70
N THR A 22 -2.67 -9.62 22.11
CA THR A 22 -2.12 -8.87 23.25
C THR A 22 -3.25 -8.52 24.23
N GLU A 23 -2.93 -8.29 25.49
CA GLU A 23 -3.90 -7.98 26.55
C GLU A 23 -4.81 -6.78 26.20
N GLY A 24 -6.13 -7.00 26.28
CA GLY A 24 -7.16 -5.98 26.13
C GLY A 24 -7.65 -5.72 24.70
N PHE A 25 -7.11 -6.43 23.70
CA PHE A 25 -7.51 -6.29 22.28
C PHE A 25 -8.86 -6.94 21.92
N ASP A 26 -9.46 -7.62 22.88
CA ASP A 26 -10.83 -8.15 22.87
C ASP A 26 -11.84 -7.19 23.54
N SER A 27 -11.39 -6.03 24.01
CA SER A 27 -12.26 -5.01 24.61
C SER A 27 -13.26 -4.46 23.59
N LYS A 28 -14.50 -4.18 24.01
CA LYS A 28 -15.59 -3.66 23.15
C LYS A 28 -15.25 -2.37 22.40
N GLY A 29 -14.35 -1.54 22.93
CA GLY A 29 -13.91 -0.30 22.26
C GLY A 29 -12.79 -0.49 21.22
N VAL A 30 -12.27 -1.72 21.08
CA VAL A 30 -11.32 -2.10 20.04
C VAL A 30 -12.12 -2.60 18.84
N ILE A 31 -12.01 -1.90 17.72
CA ILE A 31 -12.80 -2.13 16.52
C ILE A 31 -11.91 -2.45 15.33
N THR A 32 -12.46 -3.22 14.41
CA THR A 32 -11.88 -3.52 13.10
C THR A 32 -12.27 -2.46 12.07
N THR A 33 -11.69 -2.54 10.87
CA THR A 33 -12.06 -1.68 9.74
C THR A 33 -13.53 -1.80 9.34
N ASP A 34 -14.11 -3.00 9.44
CA ASP A 34 -15.50 -3.25 9.05
C ASP A 34 -16.46 -2.57 10.04
N GLU A 35 -16.16 -2.68 11.33
CA GLU A 35 -16.91 -2.00 12.39
C GLU A 35 -16.74 -0.48 12.34
N ALA A 36 -15.55 0.00 11.98
CA ALA A 36 -15.27 1.43 11.84
C ALA A 36 -16.10 2.08 10.73
N LEU A 37 -16.27 1.39 9.59
CA LEU A 37 -17.12 1.85 8.49
C LEU A 37 -18.62 1.79 8.80
N ALA A 38 -19.01 1.00 9.81
CA ALA A 38 -20.39 0.85 10.25
C ALA A 38 -20.77 1.81 11.41
N LEU A 39 -19.85 2.65 11.88
CA LEU A 39 -20.13 3.61 12.95
C LEU A 39 -21.13 4.67 12.48
N GLU A 40 -22.16 4.90 13.30
CA GLU A 40 -23.13 5.98 13.07
C GLU A 40 -22.56 7.36 13.42
N GLU A 41 -21.66 7.41 14.41
CA GLU A 41 -21.01 8.63 14.88
C GLU A 41 -19.49 8.43 14.99
N ALA A 42 -18.73 9.44 14.57
CA ALA A 42 -17.28 9.42 14.69
C ALA A 42 -16.86 9.57 16.17
N PRO A 43 -15.94 8.73 16.69
CA PRO A 43 -15.44 8.87 18.05
C PRO A 43 -14.67 10.21 18.18
N ALA A 44 -14.78 10.88 19.33
CA ALA A 44 -14.09 12.15 19.53
C ALA A 44 -12.56 11.96 19.56
N ARG A 45 -12.08 10.83 20.08
CA ARG A 45 -10.68 10.40 20.12
C ARG A 45 -10.53 8.99 19.57
N LEU A 46 -9.72 8.86 18.53
CA LEU A 46 -9.44 7.59 17.86
C LEU A 46 -7.94 7.30 17.87
N LEU A 47 -7.56 6.13 18.41
CA LEU A 47 -6.22 5.58 18.22
C LEU A 47 -6.24 4.57 17.08
N ILE A 48 -5.39 4.73 16.08
CA ILE A 48 -5.25 3.79 14.97
C ILE A 48 -3.94 3.04 15.11
N LEU A 49 -4.01 1.72 14.99
CA LEU A 49 -2.86 0.83 15.14
C LEU A 49 -2.40 0.34 13.77
N GLY A 50 -1.16 0.68 13.41
CA GLY A 50 -0.51 0.32 12.16
C GLY A 50 -0.49 1.49 11.17
N GLY A 51 0.71 1.97 10.83
CA GLY A 51 0.94 3.03 9.85
C GLY A 51 1.01 2.54 8.41
N GLY A 52 0.37 1.42 8.09
CA GLY A 52 0.23 0.94 6.71
C GLY A 52 -0.86 1.70 5.92
N PRO A 53 -1.07 1.37 4.63
CA PRO A 53 -2.04 2.04 3.77
C PRO A 53 -3.43 2.25 4.40
N ILE A 54 -4.00 1.17 4.95
CA ILE A 54 -5.32 1.19 5.61
C ILE A 54 -5.34 2.18 6.77
N GLY A 55 -4.36 2.12 7.68
CA GLY A 55 -4.33 3.01 8.84
C GLY A 55 -4.15 4.48 8.48
N VAL A 56 -3.40 4.77 7.42
CA VAL A 56 -3.21 6.13 6.91
C VAL A 56 -4.50 6.65 6.27
N GLU A 57 -5.21 5.86 5.47
CA GLU A 57 -6.51 6.24 4.89
C GLU A 57 -7.56 6.49 5.98
N PHE A 58 -7.70 5.56 6.93
CA PHE A 58 -8.63 5.75 8.06
C PHE A 58 -8.26 6.94 8.95
N ALA A 59 -6.96 7.25 9.10
CA ALA A 59 -6.54 8.44 9.82
C ALA A 59 -7.05 9.71 9.13
N ALA A 60 -6.92 9.79 7.81
CA ALA A 60 -7.42 10.91 7.03
C ALA A 60 -8.96 11.00 7.09
N ILE A 61 -9.67 9.88 6.93
CA ILE A 61 -11.14 9.82 6.97
C ILE A 61 -11.67 10.32 8.32
N PHE A 62 -11.24 9.70 9.43
CA PHE A 62 -11.76 10.02 10.76
C PHE A 62 -11.38 11.43 11.20
N HIS A 63 -10.18 11.89 10.86
CA HIS A 63 -9.81 13.27 11.10
C HIS A 63 -10.70 14.25 10.31
N GLY A 64 -10.97 13.96 9.03
CA GLY A 64 -11.83 14.78 8.18
C GLY A 64 -13.27 14.91 8.68
N VAL A 65 -13.78 13.90 9.40
CA VAL A 65 -15.11 13.94 10.04
C VAL A 65 -15.07 14.40 11.50
N GLY A 66 -13.93 14.89 11.99
CA GLY A 66 -13.81 15.61 13.26
C GLY A 66 -13.18 14.84 14.42
N SER A 67 -12.74 13.59 14.24
CA SER A 67 -12.03 12.86 15.29
C SER A 67 -10.64 13.46 15.55
N ARG A 68 -10.23 13.50 16.82
CA ARG A 68 -8.82 13.64 17.17
C ARG A 68 -8.14 12.29 16.98
N VAL A 69 -7.32 12.18 15.95
CA VAL A 69 -6.67 10.92 15.55
C VAL A 69 -5.22 10.87 16.05
N THR A 70 -4.85 9.74 16.65
CA THR A 70 -3.47 9.35 16.88
C THR A 70 -3.17 8.06 16.10
N LEU A 71 -2.15 8.08 15.25
CA LEU A 71 -1.71 6.92 14.45
C LEU A 71 -0.41 6.36 15.03
N LEU A 72 -0.40 5.08 15.39
CA LEU A 72 0.78 4.38 15.88
C LEU A 72 1.43 3.54 14.77
N GLU A 73 2.74 3.67 14.64
CA GLU A 73 3.56 2.87 13.76
C GLU A 73 4.75 2.27 14.54
N PRO A 74 4.83 0.93 14.68
CA PRO A 74 5.93 0.28 15.40
C PRO A 74 7.30 0.50 14.76
N GLY A 75 7.35 0.65 13.44
CA GLY A 75 8.57 0.86 12.66
C GLY A 75 9.06 2.32 12.66
N PRO A 76 10.19 2.58 11.98
CA PRO A 76 10.79 3.91 11.90
C PRO A 76 10.03 4.88 10.97
N GLN A 77 9.11 4.38 10.15
CA GLN A 77 8.33 5.18 9.19
C GLN A 77 6.95 4.57 8.96
N ILE A 78 5.96 5.40 8.62
CA ILE A 78 4.69 4.94 8.06
C ILE A 78 4.91 4.49 6.62
N LEU A 79 3.95 3.73 6.09
CA LEU A 79 4.02 3.12 4.77
C LEU A 79 5.33 2.33 4.58
N PRO A 80 5.64 1.37 5.47
CA PRO A 80 6.96 0.74 5.53
C PRO A 80 7.37 0.00 4.25
N GLY A 81 6.41 -0.35 3.39
CA GLY A 81 6.67 -0.97 2.08
C GLY A 81 6.94 0.01 0.94
N GLU A 82 6.76 1.32 1.16
CA GLU A 82 6.95 2.36 0.15
C GLU A 82 8.30 3.06 0.29
N ASP A 83 8.65 3.88 -0.71
CA ASP A 83 9.89 4.65 -0.72
C ASP A 83 9.95 5.60 0.50
N HIS A 84 11.14 5.81 1.04
CA HIS A 84 11.32 6.60 2.26
C HIS A 84 10.77 8.02 2.13
N GLU A 85 10.98 8.66 0.97
CA GLU A 85 10.43 10.00 0.71
C GLU A 85 8.91 10.01 0.68
N VAL A 86 8.28 8.90 0.28
CA VAL A 86 6.82 8.75 0.30
C VAL A 86 6.30 8.76 1.73
N GLY A 87 6.81 7.85 2.56
CA GLY A 87 6.43 7.78 3.97
C GLY A 87 6.70 9.09 4.71
N GLN A 88 7.80 9.78 4.41
CA GLN A 88 8.14 11.07 5.01
C GLN A 88 7.14 12.17 4.64
N ARG A 89 6.82 12.33 3.36
CA ARG A 89 5.91 13.39 2.87
C ARG A 89 4.49 13.17 3.36
N VAL A 90 3.97 11.94 3.27
CA VAL A 90 2.64 11.60 3.80
C VAL A 90 2.58 11.87 5.31
N ARG A 91 3.61 11.47 6.06
CA ARG A 91 3.65 11.73 7.50
C ARG A 91 3.65 13.22 7.83
N GLN A 92 4.37 14.02 7.05
CA GLN A 92 4.39 15.47 7.22
C GLN A 92 3.00 16.06 6.93
N SER A 93 2.38 15.66 5.82
CA SER A 93 1.02 16.06 5.44
C SER A 93 -0.01 15.79 6.54
N LEU A 94 -0.04 14.55 7.06
CA LEU A 94 -0.94 14.17 8.15
C LEU A 94 -0.73 15.04 9.40
N ARG A 95 0.53 15.34 9.75
CA ARG A 95 0.87 16.16 10.92
C ARG A 95 0.48 17.62 10.73
N ASP A 96 0.70 18.17 9.55
CA ASP A 96 0.32 19.55 9.23
C ASP A 96 -1.21 19.74 9.27
N ARG A 97 -1.96 18.66 9.04
CA ARG A 97 -3.41 18.59 9.23
C ARG A 97 -3.84 18.40 10.69
N GLY A 98 -2.91 18.08 11.60
CA GLY A 98 -3.19 17.91 13.04
C GLY A 98 -3.40 16.47 13.49
N ILE A 99 -3.03 15.48 12.67
CA ILE A 99 -3.04 14.07 13.06
C ILE A 99 -1.74 13.73 13.81
N ASP A 100 -1.87 13.16 15.00
CA ASP A 100 -0.74 12.76 15.84
C ASP A 100 -0.12 11.45 15.33
N VAL A 101 0.96 11.52 14.54
CA VAL A 101 1.66 10.32 14.03
C VAL A 101 2.85 9.95 14.91
N LEU A 102 2.78 8.79 15.58
CA LEU A 102 3.81 8.27 16.48
C LEU A 102 4.50 7.03 15.88
N ILE A 103 5.71 7.21 15.35
CA ILE A 103 6.59 6.13 14.88
C ILE A 103 7.36 5.49 16.05
N LYS A 104 7.97 4.32 15.81
CA LYS A 104 8.70 3.53 16.82
C LYS A 104 7.87 3.29 18.09
N THR A 105 6.55 3.22 17.93
CA THR A 105 5.60 3.16 19.03
C THR A 105 4.59 2.05 18.74
N ALA A 106 4.40 1.15 19.70
CA ALA A 106 3.43 0.06 19.61
C ALA A 106 2.61 0.00 20.90
N PRO A 107 1.33 -0.39 20.85
CA PRO A 107 0.55 -0.64 22.06
C PRO A 107 1.07 -1.87 22.79
N THR A 108 1.18 -1.81 24.12
CA THR A 108 1.59 -2.95 24.96
C THR A 108 0.42 -3.59 25.70
N SER A 109 -0.60 -2.81 26.05
CA SER A 109 -1.84 -3.30 26.63
C SER A 109 -2.95 -2.26 26.47
N ILE A 110 -4.20 -2.72 26.53
CA ILE A 110 -5.39 -1.86 26.52
C ILE A 110 -6.18 -2.17 27.79
N ARG A 111 -6.57 -1.13 28.53
CA ARG A 111 -7.40 -1.25 29.72
C ARG A 111 -8.63 -0.38 29.57
N GLN A 112 -9.80 -0.94 29.85
CA GLN A 112 -11.03 -0.17 29.94
C GLN A 112 -11.11 0.49 31.31
N GLN A 113 -11.36 1.80 31.34
CA GLN A 113 -11.68 2.53 32.59
C GLN A 113 -13.19 2.56 32.84
N GLU A 114 -13.61 3.13 33.98
CA GLU A 114 -15.04 3.31 34.28
C GLU A 114 -15.73 4.08 33.13
N GLY A 115 -16.72 3.44 32.49
CA GLY A 115 -17.40 3.96 31.30
C GLY A 115 -16.91 3.30 30.00
N GLU A 116 -16.82 4.09 28.94
CA GLU A 116 -16.42 3.63 27.59
C GLU A 116 -15.01 4.07 27.17
N GLU A 117 -14.26 4.73 28.08
CA GLU A 117 -12.89 5.17 27.80
C GLU A 117 -11.89 4.01 27.84
N LEU A 118 -10.99 3.97 26.85
CA LEU A 118 -9.87 3.05 26.77
C LEU A 118 -8.56 3.78 27.07
N VAL A 119 -7.73 3.16 27.90
CA VAL A 119 -6.35 3.60 28.17
C VAL A 119 -5.39 2.61 27.54
N VAL A 120 -4.58 3.11 26.62
CA VAL A 120 -3.60 2.33 25.87
C VAL A 120 -2.20 2.65 26.36
N SER A 121 -1.52 1.65 26.91
CA SER A 121 -0.13 1.78 27.30
C SER A 121 0.78 1.68 26.07
N LEU A 122 1.76 2.59 25.97
CA LEU A 122 2.66 2.66 24.82
C LEU A 122 4.01 1.99 25.13
N GLY A 123 4.48 1.20 24.18
CA GLY A 123 5.85 0.66 24.11
C GLY A 123 6.73 1.48 23.15
N GLY A 124 8.04 1.43 23.36
CA GLY A 124 9.03 2.23 22.61
C GLY A 124 9.17 3.68 23.12
N ARG A 125 8.24 4.12 23.97
CA ARG A 125 8.27 5.39 24.71
C ARG A 125 7.48 5.24 26.01
N SER A 126 7.76 6.05 27.03
CA SER A 126 6.93 6.10 28.23
C SER A 126 5.63 6.88 27.96
N GLY A 127 4.52 6.40 28.51
CA GLY A 127 3.24 7.10 28.50
C GLY A 127 2.04 6.20 28.19
N GLU A 128 0.86 6.78 28.36
CA GLU A 128 -0.43 6.17 28.01
C GLU A 128 -1.25 7.17 27.20
N VAL A 129 -2.19 6.66 26.41
CA VAL A 129 -3.15 7.48 25.65
C VAL A 129 -4.55 7.05 26.01
N SER A 130 -5.39 8.00 26.43
CA SER A 130 -6.82 7.77 26.64
C SER A 130 -7.61 8.12 25.38
N VAL A 131 -8.42 7.19 24.90
CA VAL A 131 -9.23 7.32 23.67
C VAL A 131 -10.62 6.70 23.85
N ASP A 132 -11.52 7.01 22.94
CA ASP A 132 -12.88 6.46 22.97
C ASP A 132 -12.94 5.14 22.19
N LYS A 133 -12.15 5.02 21.12
CA LYS A 133 -11.99 3.78 20.34
C LYS A 133 -10.55 3.54 19.90
N VAL A 134 -10.23 2.28 19.69
CA VAL A 134 -8.97 1.82 19.08
C VAL A 134 -9.29 1.08 17.79
N LEU A 135 -8.73 1.48 16.66
CA LEU A 135 -8.90 0.82 15.36
C LEU A 135 -7.70 -0.07 15.05
N THR A 136 -7.95 -1.35 14.77
CA THR A 136 -6.97 -2.29 14.22
C THR A 136 -7.09 -2.36 12.70
N THR A 137 -5.95 -2.45 12.02
CA THR A 137 -5.88 -2.39 10.55
C THR A 137 -5.26 -3.65 9.91
N GLY A 138 -4.92 -4.65 10.73
CA GLY A 138 -4.30 -5.89 10.28
C GLY A 138 -5.29 -6.78 9.53
N ARG A 139 -4.77 -7.58 8.59
CA ARG A 139 -5.53 -8.58 7.82
C ARG A 139 -4.75 -9.88 7.74
N ALA A 140 -5.46 -11.00 7.67
CA ALA A 140 -4.86 -12.32 7.45
C ALA A 140 -5.68 -13.15 6.45
N PRO A 141 -5.04 -14.09 5.71
CA PRO A 141 -5.73 -15.00 4.81
C PRO A 141 -6.90 -15.74 5.48
N CYS A 142 -8.05 -15.79 4.82
CA CYS A 142 -9.25 -16.47 5.33
C CYS A 142 -9.24 -17.94 4.89
N LEU A 143 -8.66 -18.82 5.72
CA LEU A 143 -8.47 -20.24 5.40
C LEU A 143 -9.22 -21.21 6.33
N VAL A 144 -10.20 -20.72 7.08
CA VAL A 144 -10.96 -21.50 8.07
C VAL A 144 -11.91 -22.48 7.37
N ASP A 145 -11.98 -23.72 7.86
CA ASP A 145 -12.91 -24.77 7.43
C ASP A 145 -12.88 -25.11 5.92
N LEU A 146 -11.74 -24.92 5.25
CA LEU A 146 -11.57 -25.20 3.82
C LEU A 146 -11.10 -26.62 3.47
N GLY A 147 -10.77 -27.45 4.47
CA GLY A 147 -10.28 -28.81 4.23
C GLY A 147 -8.88 -28.89 3.59
N LEU A 148 -8.12 -27.79 3.59
CA LEU A 148 -6.83 -27.67 2.89
C LEU A 148 -5.77 -28.63 3.44
N THR A 149 -5.77 -28.87 4.76
CA THR A 149 -4.83 -29.77 5.43
C THR A 149 -5.10 -31.22 5.04
N GLU A 150 -6.37 -31.59 4.97
CA GLU A 150 -6.86 -32.93 4.64
C GLU A 150 -6.49 -33.33 3.21
N VAL A 151 -6.47 -32.37 2.29
CA VAL A 151 -6.03 -32.58 0.89
C VAL A 151 -4.52 -32.34 0.69
N GLY A 152 -3.79 -31.99 1.74
CA GLY A 152 -2.33 -31.86 1.72
C GLY A 152 -1.80 -30.58 1.05
N VAL A 153 -2.56 -29.49 1.06
CA VAL A 153 -2.09 -28.18 0.56
C VAL A 153 -1.05 -27.59 1.51
N ARG A 154 0.06 -27.12 0.95
CA ARG A 154 1.12 -26.46 1.71
C ARG A 154 0.73 -25.04 2.07
N LEU A 155 0.87 -24.72 3.36
CA LEU A 155 0.72 -23.37 3.89
C LEU A 155 2.08 -22.85 4.36
N ALA A 156 2.32 -21.56 4.22
CA ALA A 156 3.47 -20.86 4.79
C ALA A 156 3.00 -19.54 5.39
N GLY A 157 3.34 -19.27 6.66
CA GLY A 157 2.92 -18.04 7.34
C GLY A 157 1.40 -17.84 7.39
N GLY A 158 0.61 -18.92 7.38
CA GLY A 158 -0.86 -18.85 7.36
C GLY A 158 -1.47 -18.57 5.98
N ALA A 159 -0.69 -18.62 4.90
CA ALA A 159 -1.16 -18.41 3.53
C ALA A 159 -0.95 -19.66 2.65
N ILE A 160 -1.77 -19.82 1.60
CA ILE A 160 -1.60 -20.89 0.61
C ILE A 160 -0.36 -20.63 -0.25
N VAL A 161 0.54 -21.61 -0.32
CA VAL A 161 1.73 -21.51 -1.17
C VAL A 161 1.37 -21.81 -2.62
N VAL A 162 1.73 -20.89 -3.52
CA VAL A 162 1.54 -21.04 -4.97
C VAL A 162 2.82 -20.73 -5.75
N ASP A 163 2.93 -21.26 -6.98
CA ASP A 163 3.92 -20.82 -7.96
C ASP A 163 3.49 -19.55 -8.71
N ASP A 164 4.34 -19.00 -9.60
CA ASP A 164 4.01 -17.81 -10.41
C ASP A 164 2.83 -18.00 -11.38
N GLY A 165 2.41 -19.25 -11.60
CA GLY A 165 1.23 -19.59 -12.38
C GLY A 165 -0.01 -19.87 -11.52
N MET A 166 0.05 -19.53 -10.24
CA MET A 166 -1.01 -19.64 -9.22
C MET A 166 -1.36 -21.09 -8.85
N ARG A 167 -0.49 -22.06 -9.15
CA ARG A 167 -0.69 -23.47 -8.84
C ARG A 167 -0.25 -23.77 -7.41
N THR A 168 -1.06 -24.53 -6.68
CA THR A 168 -0.62 -25.13 -5.41
C THR A 168 0.23 -26.38 -5.67
N ASN A 169 0.70 -27.03 -4.60
CA ASN A 169 1.34 -28.34 -4.69
C ASN A 169 0.37 -29.50 -5.03
N VAL A 170 -0.94 -29.27 -4.99
CA VAL A 170 -1.96 -30.28 -5.30
C VAL A 170 -2.43 -30.10 -6.75
N PRO A 171 -2.29 -31.12 -7.63
CA PRO A 171 -2.71 -31.03 -9.02
C PRO A 171 -4.19 -30.67 -9.16
N GLY A 172 -4.51 -29.73 -10.03
CA GLY A 172 -5.88 -29.25 -10.24
C GLY A 172 -6.37 -28.25 -9.19
N LEU A 173 -5.53 -27.86 -8.23
CA LEU A 173 -5.87 -26.83 -7.23
C LEU A 173 -4.97 -25.60 -7.38
N PHE A 174 -5.61 -24.45 -7.51
CA PHE A 174 -5.00 -23.13 -7.61
C PHE A 174 -5.47 -22.25 -6.44
N ALA A 175 -4.74 -21.19 -6.15
CA ALA A 175 -5.18 -20.16 -5.20
C ALA A 175 -4.75 -18.77 -5.67
N ILE A 176 -5.53 -17.75 -5.33
CA ILE A 176 -5.31 -16.36 -5.75
C ILE A 176 -5.63 -15.37 -4.63
N GLY A 177 -5.21 -14.12 -4.83
CA GLY A 177 -5.52 -12.99 -3.96
C GLY A 177 -4.98 -13.19 -2.55
N ASP A 178 -5.65 -12.56 -1.59
CA ASP A 178 -5.19 -12.52 -0.21
C ASP A 178 -5.07 -13.90 0.46
N ALA A 179 -5.74 -14.94 -0.08
CA ALA A 179 -5.58 -16.32 0.38
C ALA A 179 -4.13 -16.82 0.22
N THR A 180 -3.37 -16.22 -0.70
CA THR A 180 -1.95 -16.51 -0.97
C THR A 180 -0.98 -15.61 -0.20
N GLY A 181 -1.50 -14.68 0.62
CA GLY A 181 -0.70 -13.72 1.38
C GLY A 181 -0.02 -12.68 0.49
N GLY A 182 1.12 -12.15 0.93
CA GLY A 182 1.85 -11.12 0.20
C GLY A 182 1.11 -9.77 0.13
N GLN A 183 1.09 -9.15 -1.04
CA GLN A 183 0.36 -7.89 -1.28
C GLN A 183 -1.14 -8.19 -1.43
N MET A 184 -1.95 -7.69 -0.50
CA MET A 184 -3.41 -7.89 -0.49
C MET A 184 -4.10 -6.74 -1.24
N LEU A 185 -4.12 -6.83 -2.57
CA LEU A 185 -4.64 -5.79 -3.47
C LEU A 185 -5.69 -6.38 -4.42
N SER A 186 -6.83 -5.70 -4.57
CA SER A 186 -7.97 -6.19 -5.35
C SER A 186 -7.64 -6.38 -6.85
N HIS A 187 -6.93 -5.43 -7.46
CA HIS A 187 -6.48 -5.53 -8.84
C HIS A 187 -5.43 -6.62 -9.03
N LEU A 188 -4.56 -6.85 -8.05
CA LEU A 188 -3.60 -7.95 -8.09
C LEU A 188 -4.33 -9.30 -8.06
N ALA A 189 -5.28 -9.48 -7.13
CA ALA A 189 -6.10 -10.69 -7.04
C ALA A 189 -6.87 -10.97 -8.35
N SER A 190 -7.37 -9.92 -9.01
CA SER A 190 -8.06 -10.02 -10.29
C SER A 190 -7.14 -10.58 -11.40
N VAL A 191 -5.91 -10.05 -11.50
CA VAL A 191 -4.94 -10.53 -12.50
C VAL A 191 -4.44 -11.94 -12.16
N GLN A 192 -4.21 -12.26 -10.88
CA GLN A 192 -3.90 -13.62 -10.44
C GLN A 192 -5.02 -14.60 -10.82
N GLY A 193 -6.28 -14.19 -10.70
CA GLY A 193 -7.45 -14.95 -11.17
C GLY A 193 -7.40 -15.27 -12.66
N LEU A 194 -7.05 -14.29 -13.49
CA LEU A 194 -6.86 -14.50 -14.94
C LEU A 194 -5.73 -15.50 -15.20
N VAL A 195 -4.59 -15.37 -14.52
CA VAL A 195 -3.45 -16.30 -14.67
C VAL A 195 -3.84 -17.71 -14.25
N ALA A 196 -4.52 -17.88 -13.11
CA ALA A 196 -5.00 -19.17 -12.62
C ALA A 196 -5.99 -19.81 -13.60
N ALA A 197 -6.97 -19.04 -14.09
CA ALA A 197 -7.97 -19.53 -15.05
C ALA A 197 -7.34 -19.94 -16.38
N GLU A 198 -6.44 -19.13 -16.94
CA GLU A 198 -5.72 -19.47 -18.17
C GLU A 198 -4.88 -20.75 -18.00
N ASN A 199 -4.20 -20.89 -16.86
CA ASN A 199 -3.39 -22.05 -16.56
C ASN A 199 -4.21 -23.31 -16.28
N ALA A 200 -5.39 -23.18 -15.66
CA ALA A 200 -6.38 -24.24 -15.52
C ALA A 200 -6.86 -24.77 -16.88
N MET A 201 -6.91 -23.90 -17.89
CA MET A 201 -7.23 -24.25 -19.28
C MET A 201 -6.01 -24.75 -20.09
N GLY A 202 -4.87 -24.99 -19.45
CA GLY A 202 -3.68 -25.55 -20.09
C GLY A 202 -2.76 -24.53 -20.75
N ARG A 203 -2.93 -23.22 -20.47
CA ARG A 203 -1.95 -22.20 -20.87
C ARG A 203 -0.76 -22.17 -19.91
N ALA A 204 0.25 -21.37 -20.27
CA ALA A 204 1.48 -21.15 -19.50
C ALA A 204 1.69 -19.66 -19.22
N ARG A 205 0.79 -19.07 -18.43
CA ARG A 205 0.91 -17.69 -17.93
C ARG A 205 1.68 -17.65 -16.61
N ARG A 206 2.38 -16.54 -16.40
CA ARG A 206 3.08 -16.21 -15.17
C ARG A 206 2.71 -14.79 -14.77
N MET A 207 2.62 -14.56 -13.47
CA MET A 207 2.46 -13.22 -12.91
C MET A 207 3.72 -12.37 -13.15
N ASP A 208 3.53 -11.10 -13.47
CA ASP A 208 4.58 -10.09 -13.44
C ASP A 208 4.35 -9.17 -12.24
N TYR A 209 5.07 -9.44 -11.15
CA TYR A 209 4.96 -8.67 -9.91
C TYR A 209 5.74 -7.34 -9.93
N ARG A 210 6.53 -7.06 -10.97
CA ARG A 210 7.34 -5.84 -11.06
C ARG A 210 6.48 -4.59 -11.28
N ALA A 211 5.36 -4.76 -11.97
CA ALA A 211 4.48 -3.69 -12.42
C ALA A 211 3.15 -3.62 -11.65
N VAL A 212 3.13 -4.06 -10.38
CA VAL A 212 1.92 -3.97 -9.54
C VAL A 212 1.83 -2.57 -8.93
N PRO A 213 0.89 -1.71 -9.37
CA PRO A 213 0.70 -0.41 -8.76
C PRO A 213 0.12 -0.55 -7.35
N ARG A 214 0.48 0.38 -6.48
CA ARG A 214 0.01 0.49 -5.10
C ARG A 214 -0.50 1.91 -4.92
N CYS A 215 -1.78 2.03 -4.58
CA CYS A 215 -2.46 3.32 -4.48
C CYS A 215 -2.97 3.53 -3.07
N LEU A 216 -2.86 4.77 -2.58
CA LEU A 216 -3.52 5.22 -1.35
C LEU A 216 -4.38 6.44 -1.68
N HIS A 217 -5.61 6.41 -1.20
CA HIS A 217 -6.63 7.42 -1.47
C HIS A 217 -6.71 8.42 -0.32
N THR A 218 -5.54 8.87 0.14
CA THR A 218 -5.41 10.01 1.05
C THR A 218 -5.47 11.31 0.26
N ASP A 219 -5.40 12.43 0.97
CA ASP A 219 -5.22 13.74 0.39
C ASP A 219 -3.95 14.39 1.00
N PRO A 220 -2.87 14.56 0.21
CA PRO A 220 -2.73 14.18 -1.20
C PRO A 220 -2.74 12.66 -1.43
N GLU A 221 -3.09 12.25 -2.65
CA GLU A 221 -3.07 10.83 -3.06
C GLU A 221 -1.63 10.30 -3.15
N VAL A 222 -1.48 8.98 -3.11
CA VAL A 222 -0.21 8.29 -3.36
C VAL A 222 -0.39 7.22 -4.42
N GLY A 223 0.54 7.14 -5.37
CA GLY A 223 0.64 6.07 -6.35
C GLY A 223 2.09 5.62 -6.49
N CYS A 224 2.37 4.36 -6.24
CA CYS A 224 3.71 3.76 -6.32
C CYS A 224 3.72 2.51 -7.19
N VAL A 225 4.79 2.27 -7.93
CA VAL A 225 4.99 1.03 -8.71
C VAL A 225 6.47 0.72 -8.84
N GLY A 226 6.82 -0.56 -8.92
CA GLY A 226 8.21 -1.01 -8.98
C GLY A 226 8.96 -0.86 -7.66
N LEU A 227 10.29 -0.75 -7.78
CA LEU A 227 11.24 -0.76 -6.67
C LEU A 227 11.36 0.61 -5.99
N THR A 228 11.49 0.58 -4.66
CA THR A 228 12.01 1.72 -3.90
C THR A 228 13.52 1.87 -4.09
N GLU A 229 14.07 3.00 -3.67
CA GLU A 229 15.52 3.22 -3.64
C GLU A 229 16.26 2.13 -2.85
N ALA A 230 15.77 1.83 -1.64
CA ALA A 230 16.36 0.81 -0.78
C ALA A 230 16.28 -0.60 -1.39
N GLN A 231 15.17 -0.93 -2.05
CA GLN A 231 15.03 -2.22 -2.74
C GLN A 231 15.94 -2.33 -3.97
N ALA A 232 16.13 -1.23 -4.72
CA ALA A 232 17.06 -1.20 -5.83
C ALA A 232 18.51 -1.41 -5.36
N GLU A 233 18.90 -0.77 -4.25
CA GLU A 233 20.19 -0.98 -3.60
C GLU A 233 20.38 -2.41 -3.09
N GLU A 234 19.38 -2.96 -2.39
CA GLU A 234 19.40 -4.34 -1.87
C GLU A 234 19.54 -5.38 -3.01
N GLN A 235 18.93 -5.12 -4.16
CA GLN A 235 19.06 -5.95 -5.36
C GLN A 235 20.35 -5.71 -6.16
N GLY A 236 21.22 -4.80 -5.69
CA GLY A 236 22.54 -4.55 -6.28
C GLY A 236 22.51 -3.69 -7.55
N TYR A 237 21.43 -2.95 -7.80
CA TYR A 237 21.39 -2.01 -8.92
C TYR A 237 22.27 -0.80 -8.63
N GLN A 238 23.03 -0.38 -9.64
CA GLN A 238 23.46 1.02 -9.72
C GLN A 238 22.31 1.80 -10.34
N PHE A 239 21.87 2.87 -9.68
CA PHE A 239 20.71 3.64 -10.12
C PHE A 239 20.93 5.14 -9.96
N LYS A 240 20.05 5.91 -10.61
CA LYS A 240 19.86 7.34 -10.46
C LYS A 240 18.44 7.59 -9.95
N THR A 241 18.27 8.66 -9.21
CA THR A 241 16.94 9.12 -8.79
C THR A 241 16.70 10.54 -9.29
N SER A 242 15.42 10.88 -9.46
CA SER A 242 14.96 12.24 -9.66
C SER A 242 13.68 12.43 -8.85
N THR A 243 13.50 13.62 -8.27
CA THR A 243 12.29 14.01 -7.55
C THR A 243 11.85 15.40 -8.03
N ILE A 244 10.70 15.48 -8.69
CA ILE A 244 10.11 16.74 -9.20
C ILE A 244 8.91 17.12 -8.35
N PRO A 245 8.95 18.25 -7.61
CA PRO A 245 7.82 18.69 -6.80
C PRO A 245 6.67 19.23 -7.67
N PHE A 246 5.43 19.01 -7.24
CA PHE A 246 4.24 19.53 -7.96
C PHE A 246 4.15 21.06 -7.95
N THR A 247 4.93 21.75 -7.12
CA THR A 247 5.11 23.21 -7.19
C THR A 247 5.67 23.72 -8.52
N LEU A 248 6.31 22.86 -9.31
CA LEU A 248 6.78 23.18 -10.67
C LEU A 248 5.74 22.86 -11.76
N SER A 249 4.63 22.20 -11.41
CA SER A 249 3.59 21.85 -12.37
C SER A 249 2.61 23.01 -12.57
N ALA A 250 2.50 23.47 -13.82
CA ALA A 250 1.49 24.45 -14.20
C ALA A 250 0.07 23.93 -13.91
N ARG A 251 -0.20 22.64 -14.19
CA ARG A 251 -1.52 22.04 -13.92
C ARG A 251 -1.84 21.99 -12.43
N ALA A 252 -0.90 21.55 -11.59
CA ALA A 252 -1.06 21.56 -10.13
C ALA A 252 -1.36 22.98 -9.61
N THR A 253 -0.69 23.99 -10.17
CA THR A 253 -0.96 25.40 -9.86
C THR A 253 -2.39 25.82 -10.22
N THR A 254 -2.91 25.40 -11.38
CA THR A 254 -4.32 25.69 -11.74
C THR A 254 -5.34 24.99 -10.85
N LEU A 255 -4.96 23.86 -10.23
CA LEU A 255 -5.82 23.13 -9.29
C LEU A 255 -5.72 23.69 -7.85
N GLY A 256 -4.69 24.45 -7.54
CA GLY A 256 -4.39 24.85 -6.16
C GLY A 256 -3.80 23.71 -5.31
N GLU A 257 -3.37 22.63 -5.95
CA GLU A 257 -2.93 21.38 -5.30
C GLU A 257 -1.43 21.18 -5.56
N LEU A 258 -0.59 21.89 -4.80
CA LEU A 258 0.87 21.94 -5.01
C LEU A 258 1.65 20.91 -4.19
N GLU A 259 0.98 20.22 -3.28
CA GLU A 259 1.61 19.30 -2.34
C GLU A 259 2.10 18.03 -3.05
N GLY A 260 3.29 17.56 -2.65
CA GLY A 260 3.85 16.29 -3.13
C GLY A 260 4.87 16.44 -4.27
N ALA A 261 5.20 15.30 -4.88
CA ALA A 261 6.23 15.17 -5.90
C ALA A 261 6.07 13.88 -6.71
N VAL A 262 6.72 13.82 -7.87
CA VAL A 262 7.00 12.61 -8.64
C VAL A 262 8.45 12.22 -8.44
N LYS A 263 8.72 11.00 -7.97
CA LYS A 263 10.06 10.40 -7.87
C LYS A 263 10.20 9.25 -8.85
N ILE A 264 11.31 9.19 -9.59
CA ILE A 264 11.68 8.08 -10.46
C ILE A 264 13.00 7.47 -9.98
N VAL A 265 13.07 6.14 -9.95
CA VAL A 265 14.29 5.34 -9.74
C VAL A 265 14.61 4.65 -11.06
N ALA A 266 15.78 4.92 -11.64
CA ALA A 266 16.19 4.38 -12.93
C ALA A 266 17.59 3.76 -12.87
N GLU A 267 17.76 2.61 -13.51
CA GLU A 267 19.03 1.89 -13.61
C GLU A 267 20.09 2.73 -14.36
N ALA A 268 21.32 2.75 -13.85
CA ALA A 268 22.32 3.72 -14.28
C ALA A 268 22.93 3.47 -15.67
N ARG A 269 23.05 2.20 -16.09
CA ARG A 269 23.75 1.82 -17.32
C ARG A 269 22.90 2.00 -18.57
N TYR A 270 21.65 1.53 -18.52
CA TYR A 270 20.73 1.51 -19.66
C TYR A 270 19.48 2.38 -19.44
N GLY A 271 19.32 2.97 -18.26
CA GLY A 271 18.23 3.89 -17.99
C GLY A 271 16.88 3.22 -17.75
N LYS A 272 16.82 1.88 -17.56
CA LYS A 272 15.56 1.17 -17.29
C LYS A 272 14.86 1.74 -16.06
N ILE A 273 13.57 2.06 -16.18
CA ILE A 273 12.78 2.51 -15.03
C ILE A 273 12.60 1.31 -14.08
N LEU A 274 13.09 1.47 -12.84
CA LEU A 274 13.00 0.46 -11.79
C LEU A 274 11.78 0.70 -10.89
N GLY A 275 11.43 1.97 -10.67
CA GLY A 275 10.27 2.34 -9.87
C GLY A 275 9.86 3.80 -10.06
N VAL A 276 8.58 4.08 -9.82
CA VAL A 276 7.99 5.42 -9.86
C VAL A 276 7.10 5.59 -8.64
N HIS A 277 7.25 6.71 -7.95
CA HIS A 277 6.59 7.01 -6.70
C HIS A 277 6.01 8.41 -6.75
N ILE A 278 4.70 8.55 -6.66
CA ILE A 278 3.97 9.79 -6.85
C ILE A 278 3.18 10.07 -5.57
N ILE A 279 3.32 11.29 -5.06
CA ILE A 279 2.44 11.84 -4.04
C ILE A 279 1.94 13.16 -4.57
N GLY A 280 0.64 13.39 -4.54
CA GLY A 280 0.08 14.65 -5.01
C GLY A 280 -1.26 14.46 -5.71
N PRO A 281 -1.71 15.46 -6.48
CA PRO A 281 -3.01 15.41 -7.12
C PRO A 281 -3.09 14.27 -8.14
N GLN A 282 -4.17 13.50 -8.10
CA GLN A 282 -4.46 12.41 -9.05
C GLN A 282 -3.33 11.37 -9.18
N ALA A 283 -2.56 11.15 -8.12
CA ALA A 283 -1.45 10.20 -8.13
C ALA A 283 -1.91 8.77 -8.48
N THR A 284 -3.13 8.40 -8.06
CA THR A 284 -3.73 7.09 -8.34
C THR A 284 -4.04 6.86 -9.82
N GLU A 285 -4.29 7.93 -10.57
CA GLU A 285 -4.48 7.88 -12.02
C GLU A 285 -3.14 7.92 -12.77
N LEU A 286 -2.22 8.80 -12.33
CA LEU A 286 -0.92 8.98 -12.96
C LEU A 286 -0.04 7.72 -12.91
N ILE A 287 -0.16 6.91 -11.85
CA ILE A 287 0.67 5.72 -11.66
C ILE A 287 0.40 4.61 -12.70
N GLY A 288 -0.79 4.62 -13.34
CA GLY A 288 -1.13 3.64 -14.37
C GLY A 288 -0.19 3.70 -15.57
N GLU A 289 0.27 4.89 -15.95
CA GLU A 289 1.27 5.06 -17.01
C GLU A 289 2.61 4.43 -16.62
N ALA A 290 3.08 4.69 -15.40
CA ALA A 290 4.33 4.14 -14.90
C ALA A 290 4.29 2.61 -14.77
N ALA A 291 3.15 2.05 -14.38
CA ALA A 291 2.96 0.60 -14.32
C ALA A 291 3.15 -0.03 -15.70
N LEU A 292 2.52 0.56 -16.73
CA LEU A 292 2.72 0.11 -18.11
C LEU A 292 4.17 0.29 -18.58
N ALA A 293 4.80 1.41 -18.23
CA ALA A 293 6.20 1.68 -18.58
C ALA A 293 7.14 0.60 -18.01
N ILE A 294 6.98 0.22 -16.74
CA ILE A 294 7.77 -0.85 -16.12
C ILE A 294 7.48 -2.20 -16.77
N GLN A 295 6.21 -2.51 -17.06
CA GLN A 295 5.82 -3.76 -17.71
C GLN A 295 6.46 -3.89 -19.12
N LEU A 296 6.59 -2.79 -19.84
CA LEU A 296 7.24 -2.73 -21.15
C LEU A 296 8.76 -2.57 -21.09
N GLU A 297 9.33 -2.50 -19.88
CA GLU A 297 10.76 -2.26 -19.63
C GLU A 297 11.27 -0.94 -20.22
N ALA A 298 10.41 0.08 -20.25
CA ALA A 298 10.74 1.41 -20.74
C ALA A 298 11.91 2.02 -19.96
N THR A 299 12.65 2.87 -20.66
CA THR A 299 13.75 3.65 -20.10
C THR A 299 13.30 5.06 -19.71
N ALA A 300 14.10 5.74 -18.90
CA ALA A 300 13.92 7.16 -18.63
C ALA A 300 13.99 8.00 -19.92
N GLU A 301 14.74 7.54 -20.93
CA GLU A 301 14.78 8.19 -22.25
C GLU A 301 13.44 8.09 -22.98
N ASP A 302 12.83 6.91 -23.02
CA ASP A 302 11.50 6.71 -23.63
C ASP A 302 10.46 7.66 -23.01
N LEU A 303 10.48 7.82 -21.69
CA LEU A 303 9.57 8.70 -20.97
C LEU A 303 9.90 10.19 -21.18
N ALA A 304 11.19 10.56 -21.17
CA ALA A 304 11.64 11.95 -21.33
C ALA A 304 11.28 12.57 -22.70
N TYR A 305 11.21 11.74 -23.74
CA TYR A 305 10.87 12.15 -25.11
C TYR A 305 9.40 11.92 -25.49
N ALA A 306 8.58 11.34 -24.59
CA ALA A 306 7.15 11.21 -24.80
C ALA A 306 6.48 12.59 -24.89
N ILE A 307 5.64 12.79 -25.91
CA ILE A 307 4.85 14.02 -26.06
C ILE A 307 3.71 13.99 -25.03
N ARG A 308 3.64 15.00 -24.17
CA ARG A 308 2.55 15.19 -23.20
C ARG A 308 1.70 16.38 -23.55
N ALA A 309 0.41 16.27 -23.27
CA ALA A 309 -0.50 17.40 -23.35
C ALA A 309 -0.14 18.43 -22.26
N HIS A 310 -0.23 19.71 -22.61
CA HIS A 310 0.05 20.82 -21.72
C HIS A 310 -1.21 21.71 -21.56
N PRO A 311 -1.58 22.12 -20.33
CA PRO A 311 -0.99 21.71 -19.04
C PRO A 311 -1.61 20.40 -18.52
N THR A 312 -0.80 19.43 -18.10
CA THR A 312 -1.24 18.22 -17.38
C THR A 312 -0.31 17.85 -16.23
N LEU A 313 -0.81 17.08 -15.26
CA LEU A 313 0.00 16.57 -14.15
C LEU A 313 1.03 15.53 -14.62
N ALA A 314 0.73 14.81 -15.71
CA ALA A 314 1.64 13.81 -16.30
C ALA A 314 2.95 14.42 -16.83
N GLU A 315 3.00 15.73 -17.11
CA GLU A 315 4.24 16.43 -17.47
C GLU A 315 5.32 16.29 -16.39
N SER A 316 4.93 16.18 -15.11
CA SER A 316 5.88 15.98 -13.99
C SER A 316 6.65 14.66 -14.10
N GLN A 317 6.05 13.60 -14.68
CA GLN A 317 6.74 12.32 -14.92
C GLN A 317 7.80 12.45 -16.01
N VAL A 318 7.50 13.19 -17.08
CA VAL A 318 8.45 13.49 -18.17
C VAL A 318 9.58 14.36 -17.67
N GLU A 319 9.28 15.36 -16.84
CA GLU A 319 10.30 16.23 -16.26
C GLU A 319 11.24 15.46 -15.32
N ALA A 320 10.71 14.54 -14.51
CA ALA A 320 11.52 13.66 -13.66
C ALA A 320 12.41 12.74 -14.51
N ALA A 321 11.87 12.21 -15.62
CA ALA A 321 12.65 11.39 -16.53
C ALA A 321 13.77 12.19 -17.23
N ARG A 322 13.52 13.45 -17.60
CA ARG A 322 14.54 14.35 -18.16
C ARG A 322 15.64 14.66 -17.14
N ASP A 323 15.30 14.85 -15.89
CA ASP A 323 16.27 15.10 -14.83
C ASP A 323 17.22 13.91 -14.61
N ILE A 324 16.75 12.66 -14.72
CA ILE A 324 17.61 11.46 -14.75
C ILE A 324 18.69 11.56 -15.85
N LEU A 325 18.37 12.20 -16.98
CA LEU A 325 19.27 12.45 -18.10
C LEU A 325 20.07 13.76 -17.97
N GLY A 326 19.82 14.56 -16.93
CA GLY A 326 20.40 15.89 -16.74
C GLY A 326 19.79 16.98 -17.63
N GLN A 327 18.60 16.75 -18.18
CA GLN A 327 17.94 17.57 -19.21
C GLN A 327 16.64 18.24 -18.72
N ALA A 328 16.38 18.27 -17.40
CA ALA A 328 15.23 18.98 -16.85
C ALA A 328 15.21 20.45 -17.31
N ILE A 329 14.02 20.93 -17.69
CA ILE A 329 13.76 22.27 -18.24
C ILE A 329 13.29 23.23 -17.13
N TYR A 330 12.45 22.75 -16.22
CA TYR A 330 11.77 23.55 -15.20
C TYR A 330 12.40 23.42 -13.81
N LEU A 331 13.27 22.43 -13.60
CA LEU A 331 13.99 22.24 -12.34
C LEU A 331 15.18 23.23 -12.23
N PRO A 332 15.20 24.14 -11.24
CA PRO A 332 16.34 25.04 -11.05
C PRO A 332 17.60 24.25 -10.66
N LYS A 333 18.70 24.50 -11.36
CA LYS A 333 20.04 23.99 -10.98
C LYS A 333 20.79 25.12 -10.27
N TRP A 334 21.03 24.96 -8.97
CA TRP A 334 21.89 25.84 -8.17
C TRP A 334 23.29 25.26 -8.05
#